data_AF-A0A9N9TQ29-F1
#
_entry.id   AF-A0A9N9TQ29-F1
#
_cell.length_a   1.000
_cell.length_b   1.000
_cell.length_c   1.000
_cell.angle_alpha   90.00
_cell.angle_beta   90.00
_cell.angle_gamma   90.00
#
_symmetry.space_group_name_H-M   'P 1'
#
loop_
_entity.id
_entity.type
_entity.pdbx_description
1 polymer ?
#
loop_
_entity_poly.entity_id
_entity_poly.type
_entity_poly.pdbx_seq_one_letter_code
_entity_poly.pdbx_strand_id
1 'polypeptide(L)'
;MDGKATEKFILHWLYRFGMVMGLFPCALERKKIILQIGTLSVIYLLVMAGCVYLSLYVRLRFLVVQILGIVGVYLSLILIISNFVELWTKRKNWRFFYDIIFSTDSTYNSRCNNKYSTRIYPLASLTLLILMAFGNLRLWIKSMLCLIAMFLDTMLMDIQLYIMACFLLEVSFMVKRRTDVICDYLELLSRKSQISYTTTKYKLNILKAIFKEILNFNKHLNSIFGRKLALFLILCFVRFVACVNFFLDMSGAPLSIRLQILAGLLYFGVLTIIIAIAGDIIESSGYKMIKLLNILQLSIQDDFLKQQLSEFAALVTELRPSLSVAGFFAVNRKLLPMLLSSFSAYIIILIQLKQ
;
A
#
# COMPACT_ATOMS: atom_id res chain seq x y z
N MET A 1 -10.88 17.06 20.90
CA MET A 1 -9.91 15.94 20.79
C MET A 1 -9.07 16.17 19.56
N ASP A 2 -7.79 16.48 19.75
CA ASP A 2 -6.86 16.86 18.68
C ASP A 2 -6.68 15.73 17.66
N GLY A 3 -6.84 16.04 16.37
CA GLY A 3 -6.68 15.08 15.28
C GLY A 3 -5.34 14.32 15.31
N LYS A 4 -4.31 14.92 15.93
CA LYS A 4 -2.93 14.42 16.07
C LYS A 4 -2.81 13.14 16.90
N ALA A 5 -3.59 12.99 17.98
CA ALA A 5 -3.55 11.78 18.80
C ALA A 5 -4.14 10.57 18.04
N THR A 6 -5.15 10.83 17.21
CA THR A 6 -5.83 9.80 16.43
C THR A 6 -4.96 9.20 15.32
N GLU A 7 -4.11 9.98 14.65
CA GLU A 7 -3.28 9.47 13.55
C GLU A 7 -2.18 8.53 14.05
N LYS A 8 -1.48 8.92 15.11
CA LYS A 8 -0.51 8.03 15.78
C LYS A 8 -1.18 6.75 16.25
N PHE A 9 -2.40 6.87 16.75
CA PHE A 9 -3.20 5.72 17.15
C PHE A 9 -3.51 4.82 15.95
N ILE A 10 -3.94 5.35 14.80
CA ILE A 10 -4.25 4.56 13.60
C ILE A 10 -3.01 3.85 13.06
N LEU A 11 -1.89 4.55 12.87
CA LEU A 11 -0.68 3.94 12.32
C LEU A 11 -0.10 2.88 13.27
N HIS A 12 -0.12 3.17 14.58
CA HIS A 12 0.29 2.22 15.61
C HIS A 12 -0.64 1.01 15.69
N TRP A 13 -1.94 1.22 15.53
CA TRP A 13 -2.94 0.15 15.50
C TRP A 13 -2.79 -0.72 14.26
N LEU A 14 -2.67 -0.13 13.06
CA LEU A 14 -2.38 -0.84 11.81
C LEU A 14 -1.07 -1.64 11.91
N TYR A 15 -0.04 -1.05 12.51
CA TYR A 15 1.22 -1.74 12.76
C TYR A 15 1.06 -2.91 13.73
N ARG A 16 0.41 -2.71 14.89
CA ARG A 16 0.16 -3.79 15.85
C ARG A 16 -0.65 -4.92 15.25
N PHE A 17 -1.69 -4.58 14.50
CA PHE A 17 -2.53 -5.56 13.83
C PHE A 17 -1.75 -6.29 12.74
N GLY A 18 -1.00 -5.59 11.90
CA GLY A 18 -0.14 -6.22 10.90
C GLY A 18 1.02 -7.03 11.49
N MET A 19 1.52 -6.72 12.70
CA MET A 19 2.47 -7.57 13.43
C MET A 19 1.84 -8.90 13.82
N VAL A 20 0.60 -8.88 14.32
CA VAL A 20 -0.15 -10.11 14.63
C VAL A 20 -0.36 -10.95 13.37
N MET A 21 -0.56 -10.30 12.23
CA MET A 21 -0.79 -10.94 10.93
C MET A 21 0.50 -11.33 10.19
N GLY A 22 1.68 -11.11 10.78
CA GLY A 22 2.98 -11.44 10.17
C GLY A 22 3.40 -10.53 9.01
N LEU A 23 2.73 -9.40 8.79
CA LEU A 23 3.10 -8.41 7.78
C LEU A 23 4.28 -7.53 8.22
N PHE A 24 4.36 -7.30 9.52
CA PHE A 24 5.33 -6.42 10.16
C PHE A 24 6.12 -7.16 11.24
N PRO A 25 7.37 -6.75 11.55
CA PRO A 25 8.19 -7.46 12.51
C PRO A 25 7.64 -7.29 13.94
N CYS A 26 7.20 -8.38 14.56
CA CYS A 26 6.90 -8.41 15.99
C CYS A 26 8.19 -8.11 16.77
N ALA A 27 8.10 -7.34 17.86
CA ALA A 27 9.25 -6.88 18.66
C ALA A 27 10.40 -7.89 18.64
N LEU A 28 11.46 -7.51 17.92
CA LEU A 28 12.71 -8.12 17.45
C LEU A 28 13.22 -9.49 18.02
N GLU A 29 12.58 -10.17 18.95
CA GLU A 29 12.96 -11.47 19.47
C GLU A 29 12.80 -12.56 18.39
N ARG A 30 13.93 -13.11 17.92
CA ARG A 30 14.00 -14.17 16.90
C ARG A 30 13.01 -15.32 17.15
N LYS A 31 12.84 -15.71 18.42
CA LYS A 31 12.00 -16.85 18.80
C LYS A 31 10.51 -16.63 18.47
N LYS A 32 9.98 -15.42 18.66
CA LYS A 32 8.57 -15.10 18.39
C LYS A 32 8.26 -15.05 16.89
N ILE A 33 9.19 -14.52 16.09
CA ILE A 33 9.05 -14.48 14.63
C ILE A 33 9.03 -15.89 14.04
N ILE A 34 9.96 -16.76 14.48
CA ILE A 34 10.01 -18.16 14.01
C ILE A 34 8.73 -18.91 14.41
N LEU A 35 8.24 -18.70 15.63
CA LEU A 35 7.02 -19.35 16.09
C LEU A 35 5.78 -18.91 15.28
N GLN A 36 5.55 -17.60 15.13
CA GLN A 36 4.40 -17.07 14.37
C GLN A 36 4.41 -17.55 12.91
N ILE A 37 5.58 -17.60 12.30
CA ILE A 37 5.73 -17.98 10.89
C ILE A 37 5.63 -19.48 10.72
N GLY A 38 6.25 -20.26 11.63
CA GLY A 38 6.05 -21.69 11.69
C GLY A 38 4.56 -22.04 11.82
N THR A 39 3.82 -21.35 12.70
CA THR A 39 2.37 -21.56 12.83
C THR A 39 1.59 -21.18 11.57
N LEU A 40 1.87 -20.04 10.95
CA LEU A 40 1.24 -19.62 9.70
C LEU A 40 1.54 -20.62 8.57
N SER A 41 2.80 -20.97 8.35
CA SER A 41 3.21 -21.93 7.33
C SER A 41 2.56 -23.30 7.51
N VAL A 42 2.41 -23.78 8.75
CA VAL A 42 1.70 -25.04 9.04
C VAL A 42 0.21 -24.93 8.70
N ILE A 43 -0.46 -23.84 9.12
CA ILE A 43 -1.87 -23.59 8.76
C ILE A 43 -2.05 -23.59 7.24
N TYR A 44 -1.17 -22.91 6.52
CA TYR A 44 -1.19 -22.85 5.06
C TYR A 44 -0.94 -24.19 4.38
N LEU A 45 -0.01 -24.98 4.90
CA LEU A 45 0.27 -26.32 4.40
C LEU A 45 -0.96 -27.23 4.56
N LEU A 46 -1.66 -27.13 5.71
CA LEU A 46 -2.89 -27.87 5.97
C LEU A 46 -4.02 -27.43 5.03
N VAL A 47 -4.16 -26.11 4.77
CA VAL A 47 -5.12 -25.59 3.78
C VAL A 47 -4.79 -26.12 2.38
N MET A 48 -3.53 -26.08 1.96
CA MET A 48 -3.08 -26.59 0.66
C MET A 48 -3.36 -28.08 0.49
N ALA A 49 -3.01 -28.89 1.51
CA ALA A 49 -3.27 -30.32 1.50
C ALA A 49 -4.79 -30.61 1.40
N GLY A 50 -5.62 -29.83 2.10
CA GLY A 50 -7.07 -29.88 1.99
C GLY A 50 -7.55 -29.53 0.57
N CYS A 51 -7.06 -28.45 -0.02
CA CYS A 51 -7.42 -28.02 -1.38
C CYS A 51 -7.09 -29.08 -2.44
N VAL A 52 -5.89 -29.68 -2.35
CA VAL A 52 -5.45 -30.74 -3.28
C VAL A 52 -6.26 -32.02 -3.07
N TYR A 53 -6.54 -32.39 -1.83
CA TYR A 53 -7.40 -33.55 -1.54
C TYR A 53 -8.82 -33.35 -2.10
N LEU A 54 -9.37 -32.15 -1.96
CA LEU A 54 -10.72 -31.83 -2.45
C LEU A 54 -10.78 -31.72 -3.98
N SER A 55 -9.73 -31.22 -4.63
CA SER A 55 -9.67 -31.16 -6.10
C SER A 55 -9.63 -32.54 -6.72
N LEU A 56 -9.02 -33.51 -6.04
CA LEU A 56 -9.05 -34.93 -6.43
C LEU A 56 -10.43 -35.58 -6.22
N TYR A 57 -11.21 -35.10 -5.25
CA TYR A 57 -12.50 -35.72 -4.87
C TYR A 57 -13.72 -35.13 -5.58
N VAL A 58 -13.71 -33.84 -5.92
CA VAL A 58 -14.85 -33.14 -6.53
C VAL A 58 -14.79 -33.24 -8.07
N ARG A 59 -15.82 -33.85 -8.67
CA ARG A 59 -16.03 -34.05 -10.12
C ARG A 59 -15.58 -32.85 -10.99
N LEU A 60 -15.04 -33.15 -12.18
CA LEU A 60 -14.48 -32.26 -13.22
C LEU A 60 -15.23 -30.94 -13.53
N ARG A 61 -16.52 -30.80 -13.21
CA ARG A 61 -17.31 -29.59 -13.53
C ARG A 61 -16.80 -28.30 -12.89
N PHE A 62 -15.89 -28.37 -11.91
CA PHE A 62 -15.30 -27.20 -11.25
C PHE A 62 -13.79 -27.07 -11.43
N LEU A 63 -13.20 -27.70 -12.46
CA LEU A 63 -11.74 -27.72 -12.66
C LEU A 63 -11.12 -26.31 -12.74
N VAL A 64 -11.79 -25.34 -13.37
CA VAL A 64 -11.32 -23.93 -13.43
C VAL A 64 -11.29 -23.30 -12.05
N VAL A 65 -12.31 -23.56 -11.22
CA VAL A 65 -12.41 -23.03 -9.83
C VAL A 65 -11.31 -23.61 -8.96
N GLN A 66 -11.03 -24.90 -9.14
CA GLN A 66 -9.97 -25.59 -8.42
C GLN A 66 -8.60 -25.07 -8.82
N ILE A 67 -8.33 -24.87 -10.12
CA ILE A 67 -7.07 -24.29 -10.60
C ILE A 67 -6.89 -22.88 -10.04
N LEU A 68 -7.91 -22.02 -10.13
CA LEU A 68 -7.86 -20.67 -9.58
C LEU A 68 -7.67 -20.67 -8.06
N GLY A 69 -8.31 -21.62 -7.35
CA GLY A 69 -8.10 -21.83 -5.93
C GLY A 69 -6.66 -22.20 -5.61
N ILE A 70 -6.11 -23.19 -6.29
CA ILE A 70 -4.72 -23.65 -6.11
C ILE A 70 -3.72 -22.52 -6.43
N VAL A 71 -3.91 -21.80 -7.54
CA VAL A 71 -3.09 -20.64 -7.90
C VAL A 71 -3.20 -19.56 -6.83
N GLY A 72 -4.40 -19.29 -6.32
CA GLY A 72 -4.65 -18.33 -5.25
C GLY A 72 -3.87 -18.67 -3.98
N VAL A 73 -3.96 -19.91 -3.49
CA VAL A 73 -3.25 -20.33 -2.27
C VAL A 73 -1.73 -20.36 -2.50
N TYR A 74 -1.27 -20.76 -3.69
CA TYR A 74 0.14 -20.73 -4.03
C TYR A 74 0.70 -19.30 -4.01
N LEU A 75 -0.04 -18.33 -4.55
CA LEU A 75 0.33 -16.92 -4.49
C LEU A 75 0.28 -16.37 -3.04
N SER A 76 -0.69 -16.79 -2.21
CA SER A 76 -0.70 -16.48 -0.76
C SER A 76 0.58 -16.98 -0.08
N LEU A 77 0.97 -18.21 -0.38
CA LEU A 77 2.16 -18.84 0.20
C LEU A 77 3.44 -18.13 -0.25
N ILE A 78 3.54 -17.76 -1.54
CA ILE A 78 4.64 -16.91 -2.04
C ILE A 78 4.67 -15.58 -1.30
N LEU A 79 3.52 -14.92 -1.09
CA LEU A 79 3.45 -13.66 -0.39
C LEU A 79 3.95 -13.78 1.05
N ILE A 80 3.57 -14.85 1.76
CA ILE A 80 4.00 -15.11 3.13
C ILE A 80 5.49 -15.43 3.22
N ILE A 81 5.99 -16.30 2.35
CA ILE A 81 7.42 -16.62 2.28
C ILE A 81 8.21 -15.35 1.94
N SER A 82 7.76 -14.58 0.96
CA SER A 82 8.38 -13.31 0.58
C SER A 82 8.38 -12.33 1.76
N ASN A 83 7.26 -12.19 2.47
CA ASN A 83 7.16 -11.39 3.68
C ASN A 83 8.16 -11.85 4.74
N PHE A 84 8.28 -13.16 4.98
CA PHE A 84 9.22 -13.71 5.94
C PHE A 84 10.68 -13.43 5.56
N VAL A 85 11.07 -13.78 4.33
CA VAL A 85 12.43 -13.55 3.83
C VAL A 85 12.78 -12.08 3.94
N GLU A 86 11.84 -11.19 3.64
CA GLU A 86 12.03 -9.75 3.76
C GLU A 86 12.17 -9.26 5.21
N LEU A 87 11.31 -9.72 6.11
CA LEU A 87 11.41 -9.43 7.55
C LEU A 87 12.76 -9.91 8.12
N TRP A 88 13.23 -11.06 7.65
CA TRP A 88 14.50 -11.64 8.07
C TRP A 88 15.71 -10.88 7.52
N THR A 89 15.77 -10.70 6.20
CA THR A 89 16.92 -10.10 5.50
C THR A 89 17.01 -8.59 5.72
N LYS A 90 15.88 -7.88 5.83
CA LYS A 90 15.83 -6.42 5.93
C LYS A 90 15.49 -5.91 7.33
N ARG A 91 15.76 -6.70 8.37
CA ARG A 91 15.47 -6.35 9.78
C ARG A 91 16.02 -4.98 10.21
N LYS A 92 17.24 -4.64 9.78
CA LYS A 92 17.85 -3.31 10.04
C LYS A 92 17.07 -2.18 9.38
N ASN A 93 16.65 -2.37 8.13
CA ASN A 93 15.86 -1.38 7.38
C ASN A 93 14.49 -1.17 8.04
N TRP A 94 13.83 -2.25 8.48
CA TRP A 94 12.59 -2.16 9.22
C TRP A 94 12.75 -1.36 10.51
N ARG A 95 13.78 -1.66 11.31
CA ARG A 95 14.05 -0.93 12.55
C ARG A 95 14.23 0.56 12.28
N PHE A 96 15.10 0.90 11.33
CA PHE A 96 15.34 2.29 10.93
C PHE A 96 14.08 2.99 10.40
N PHE A 97 13.29 2.30 9.58
CA PHE A 97 12.02 2.80 9.08
C PHE A 97 11.03 3.11 10.20
N TYR A 98 10.93 2.25 11.21
CA TYR A 98 10.11 2.50 12.40
C TYR A 98 10.65 3.63 13.26
N ASP A 99 11.97 3.65 13.48
CA ASP A 99 12.61 4.73 14.22
C ASP A 99 12.26 6.06 13.55
N ILE A 100 12.36 6.19 12.21
CA ILE A 100 11.95 7.42 11.50
C ILE A 100 10.44 7.71 11.63
N ILE A 101 9.57 6.70 11.55
CA ILE A 101 8.13 6.92 11.69
C ILE A 101 7.81 7.50 13.07
N PHE A 102 8.44 6.99 14.13
CA PHE A 102 8.08 7.31 15.50
C PHE A 102 8.94 8.41 16.16
N SER A 103 10.20 8.60 15.74
CA SER A 103 11.13 9.59 16.32
C SER A 103 10.87 11.00 15.82
N THR A 104 10.46 11.15 14.56
CA THR A 104 10.54 12.44 13.87
C THR A 104 9.33 13.34 14.13
N ASP A 105 8.36 12.92 14.93
CA ASP A 105 7.13 13.69 15.12
C ASP A 105 7.21 14.70 16.29
N SER A 106 8.14 14.59 17.22
CA SER A 106 8.25 15.56 18.33
C SER A 106 8.65 16.96 17.86
N THR A 107 9.45 17.05 16.80
CA THR A 107 9.99 18.31 16.25
C THR A 107 9.05 19.04 15.27
N TYR A 108 8.15 18.33 14.59
CA TYR A 108 7.31 18.89 13.51
C TYR A 108 5.86 19.19 13.95
N ASN A 109 5.47 18.81 15.17
CA ASN A 109 4.07 18.73 15.58
C ASN A 109 3.40 20.06 16.02
N SER A 110 4.08 21.20 16.00
CA SER A 110 3.50 22.46 16.50
C SER A 110 2.59 23.20 15.52
N ARG A 111 2.60 22.90 14.20
CA ARG A 111 1.92 23.75 13.19
C ARG A 111 0.89 23.11 12.25
N CYS A 112 0.82 21.79 12.09
CA CYS A 112 -0.18 21.21 11.18
C CYS A 112 -1.54 21.05 11.87
N ASN A 113 -2.44 22.02 11.66
CA ASN A 113 -3.86 21.93 11.98
C ASN A 113 -4.60 21.59 10.68
N ASN A 114 -4.73 20.30 10.34
CA ASN A 114 -5.44 19.90 9.12
C ASN A 114 -6.66 19.02 9.41
N LYS A 115 -7.77 19.46 8.80
CA LYS A 115 -9.16 19.04 8.99
C LYS A 115 -9.58 18.00 7.93
N TYR A 116 -8.63 17.20 7.45
CA TYR A 116 -8.93 16.18 6.44
C TYR A 116 -9.37 14.89 7.13
N SER A 117 -10.65 14.55 6.96
CA SER A 117 -11.24 13.30 7.39
C SER A 117 -10.66 12.13 6.58
N THR A 118 -9.47 11.67 6.96
CA THR A 118 -8.87 10.39 6.54
C THR A 118 -9.69 9.17 7.00
N ARG A 119 -10.79 9.38 7.74
CA ARG A 119 -11.62 8.33 8.34
C ARG A 119 -12.55 7.63 7.34
N ILE A 120 -12.93 8.27 6.23
CA ILE A 120 -13.99 7.75 5.34
C ILE A 120 -13.51 6.55 4.51
N TYR A 121 -12.29 6.59 3.98
CA TYR A 121 -11.75 5.52 3.14
C TYR A 121 -11.48 4.21 3.88
N PRO A 122 -10.82 4.18 5.06
CA PRO A 122 -10.64 2.96 5.84
C PRO A 122 -11.97 2.44 6.42
N LEU A 123 -12.94 3.30 6.76
CA LEU A 123 -14.26 2.80 7.17
C LEU A 123 -15.00 2.12 6.02
N ALA A 124 -15.04 2.73 4.83
CA ALA A 124 -15.76 2.19 3.68
C ALA A 124 -15.17 0.86 3.17
N SER A 125 -13.85 0.70 3.28
CA SER A 125 -13.15 -0.54 2.89
C SER A 125 -13.21 -1.61 3.99
N LEU A 126 -13.22 -1.24 5.28
CA LEU A 126 -13.51 -2.14 6.38
C LEU A 126 -14.96 -2.67 6.33
N THR A 127 -15.94 -1.81 6.02
CA THR A 127 -17.34 -2.24 5.86
C THR A 127 -17.51 -3.17 4.66
N LEU A 128 -16.82 -2.91 3.54
CA LEU A 128 -16.75 -3.84 2.40
C LEU A 128 -16.12 -5.19 2.79
N LEU A 129 -15.05 -5.18 3.58
CA LEU A 129 -14.39 -6.40 4.06
C LEU A 129 -15.30 -7.22 4.98
N ILE A 130 -16.05 -6.54 5.87
CA ILE A 130 -17.07 -7.16 6.72
C ILE A 130 -18.20 -7.74 5.86
N LEU A 131 -18.69 -7.01 4.85
CA LEU A 131 -19.73 -7.50 3.94
C LEU A 131 -19.26 -8.73 3.13
N MET A 132 -18.01 -8.76 2.68
CA MET A 132 -17.44 -9.95 2.03
C MET A 132 -17.31 -11.12 3.01
N ALA A 133 -16.89 -10.87 4.26
CA ALA A 133 -16.84 -11.87 5.32
C ALA A 133 -18.20 -12.54 5.54
N PHE A 134 -19.25 -11.74 5.68
CA PHE A 134 -20.62 -12.23 5.93
C PHE A 134 -21.25 -12.90 4.69
N GLY A 135 -21.01 -12.37 3.49
CA GLY A 135 -21.51 -12.97 2.24
C GLY A 135 -20.90 -14.34 1.97
N ASN A 136 -19.61 -14.49 2.23
CA ASN A 136 -18.92 -15.77 2.17
C ASN A 136 -19.36 -16.71 3.30
N LEU A 137 -19.55 -16.25 4.54
CA LEU A 137 -19.95 -17.13 5.64
C LEU A 137 -21.23 -17.94 5.32
N ARG A 138 -22.23 -17.31 4.68
CA ARG A 138 -23.53 -17.93 4.38
C ARG A 138 -23.48 -19.02 3.30
N LEU A 139 -22.63 -18.87 2.28
CA LEU A 139 -22.47 -19.87 1.21
C LEU A 139 -21.70 -21.11 1.69
N TRP A 140 -20.91 -20.96 2.76
CA TRP A 140 -19.92 -21.94 3.18
C TRP A 140 -20.32 -22.70 4.46
N ILE A 141 -21.26 -22.19 5.27
CA ILE A 141 -21.91 -22.95 6.37
C ILE A 141 -22.57 -24.26 5.88
N LYS A 142 -22.87 -24.38 4.59
CA LYS A 142 -23.45 -25.60 3.99
C LYS A 142 -22.43 -26.63 3.52
N SER A 143 -21.12 -26.39 3.65
CA SER A 143 -20.09 -27.22 3.01
C SER A 143 -18.88 -27.51 3.93
N MET A 144 -18.29 -28.70 3.73
CA MET A 144 -17.30 -29.39 4.60
C MET A 144 -16.13 -28.53 5.16
N LEU A 145 -15.49 -29.00 6.24
CA LEU A 145 -14.32 -28.39 6.93
C LEU A 145 -13.23 -27.79 6.02
N CYS A 146 -12.94 -28.40 4.87
CA CYS A 146 -11.94 -27.90 3.92
C CYS A 146 -12.34 -26.56 3.27
N LEU A 147 -13.64 -26.36 3.07
CA LEU A 147 -14.17 -25.14 2.47
C LEU A 147 -14.06 -23.98 3.48
N ILE A 148 -14.25 -24.25 4.77
CA ILE A 148 -13.96 -23.29 5.85
C ILE A 148 -12.47 -22.86 5.83
N ALA A 149 -11.54 -23.79 5.59
CA ALA A 149 -10.11 -23.47 5.51
C ALA A 149 -9.76 -22.56 4.31
N MET A 150 -10.32 -22.83 3.13
CA MET A 150 -10.18 -21.95 1.96
C MET A 150 -10.75 -20.56 2.21
N PHE A 151 -11.91 -20.49 2.85
CA PHE A 151 -12.54 -19.23 3.21
C PHE A 151 -11.65 -18.42 4.15
N LEU A 152 -11.14 -19.05 5.21
CA LEU A 152 -10.24 -18.40 6.17
C LEU A 152 -8.96 -17.90 5.51
N ASP A 153 -8.37 -18.67 4.58
CA ASP A 153 -7.21 -18.22 3.80
C ASP A 153 -7.52 -16.97 2.96
N THR A 154 -8.61 -17.01 2.18
CA THR A 154 -9.00 -15.86 1.34
C THR A 154 -9.26 -14.61 2.19
N MET A 155 -9.96 -14.76 3.32
CA MET A 155 -10.17 -13.68 4.26
C MET A 155 -8.87 -13.13 4.83
N LEU A 156 -7.93 -14.00 5.20
CA LEU A 156 -6.65 -13.60 5.76
C LEU A 156 -5.83 -12.81 4.74
N MET A 157 -5.78 -13.28 3.49
CA MET A 157 -5.13 -12.57 2.39
C MET A 157 -5.77 -11.19 2.18
N ASP A 158 -7.10 -11.12 2.09
CA ASP A 158 -7.81 -9.86 1.87
C ASP A 158 -7.53 -8.86 3.01
N ILE A 159 -7.59 -9.32 4.26
CA ILE A 159 -7.24 -8.48 5.42
C ILE A 159 -5.77 -8.01 5.31
N GLN A 160 -4.84 -8.87 4.89
CA GLN A 160 -3.44 -8.50 4.75
C GLN A 160 -3.22 -7.44 3.65
N LEU A 161 -3.83 -7.63 2.48
CA LEU A 161 -3.79 -6.67 1.37
C LEU A 161 -4.39 -5.33 1.81
N TYR A 162 -5.50 -5.37 2.54
CA TYR A 162 -6.16 -4.21 3.09
C TYR A 162 -5.28 -3.43 4.07
N ILE A 163 -4.71 -4.10 5.08
CA ILE A 163 -3.79 -3.47 6.04
C ILE A 163 -2.62 -2.82 5.31
N MET A 164 -2.04 -3.50 4.32
CA MET A 164 -0.92 -2.97 3.56
C MET A 164 -1.31 -1.71 2.77
N ALA A 165 -2.45 -1.73 2.09
CA ALA A 165 -2.94 -0.57 1.35
C ALA A 165 -3.18 0.64 2.26
N CYS A 166 -3.85 0.44 3.40
CA CYS A 166 -4.06 1.49 4.41
C CYS A 166 -2.74 2.00 4.99
N PHE A 167 -1.82 1.09 5.34
CA PHE A 167 -0.52 1.46 5.88
C PHE A 167 0.28 2.32 4.90
N LEU A 168 0.33 1.93 3.62
CA LEU A 168 1.01 2.70 2.58
C LEU A 168 0.36 4.07 2.39
N LEU A 169 -0.97 4.15 2.41
CA LEU A 169 -1.68 5.42 2.31
C LEU A 169 -1.33 6.38 3.46
N GLU A 170 -1.32 5.89 4.70
CA GLU A 170 -0.95 6.68 5.87
C GLU A 170 0.51 7.15 5.82
N VAL A 171 1.41 6.26 5.40
CA VAL A 171 2.82 6.61 5.20
C VAL A 171 2.98 7.67 4.12
N SER A 172 2.23 7.58 3.02
CA SER A 172 2.21 8.61 1.97
C SER A 172 1.76 9.97 2.50
N PHE A 173 0.72 10.02 3.33
CA PHE A 173 0.30 11.25 3.99
C PHE A 173 1.37 11.81 4.94
N MET A 174 2.11 10.94 5.64
CA MET A 174 3.24 11.37 6.47
C MET A 174 4.34 12.02 5.61
N VAL A 175 4.72 11.40 4.49
CA VAL A 175 5.70 11.98 3.55
C VAL A 175 5.22 13.33 3.04
N LYS A 176 3.97 13.42 2.57
CA LYS A 176 3.36 14.67 2.10
C LYS A 176 3.46 15.77 3.16
N ARG A 177 3.10 15.49 4.41
CA ARG A 177 3.16 16.47 5.50
C ARG A 177 4.58 16.98 5.73
N ARG A 178 5.59 16.11 5.70
CA ARG A 178 7.00 16.51 5.84
C ARG A 178 7.44 17.39 4.69
N THR A 179 7.04 17.06 3.47
CA THR A 179 7.30 17.89 2.27
C THR A 179 6.58 19.23 2.35
N ASP A 180 5.32 19.26 2.81
CA ASP A 180 4.55 20.48 3.00
C ASP A 180 5.21 21.41 4.02
N VAL A 181 5.76 20.88 5.13
CA VAL A 181 6.53 21.69 6.09
C VAL A 181 7.74 22.34 5.42
N ILE A 182 8.48 21.60 4.58
CA ILE A 182 9.59 22.19 3.81
C ILE A 182 9.08 23.32 2.92
N CYS A 183 7.95 23.10 2.23
CA CYS A 183 7.35 24.10 1.36
C CYS A 183 6.94 25.36 2.14
N ASP A 184 6.30 25.20 3.30
CA ASP A 184 5.91 26.32 4.16
C ASP A 184 7.13 27.12 4.64
N TYR A 185 8.22 26.45 5.00
CA TYR A 185 9.48 27.13 5.36
C TYR A 185 10.10 27.86 4.17
N LEU A 186 10.07 27.28 2.97
CA LEU A 186 10.54 27.92 1.74
C LEU A 186 9.70 29.17 1.40
N GLU A 187 8.38 29.12 1.56
CA GLU A 187 7.50 30.28 1.40
C GLU A 187 7.79 31.38 2.42
N LEU A 188 8.04 31.00 3.69
CA LEU A 188 8.42 31.97 4.73
C LEU A 188 9.77 32.65 4.45
N LEU A 189 10.71 31.93 3.81
CA LEU A 189 11.97 32.52 3.35
C LEU A 189 11.74 33.53 2.22
N SER A 190 10.79 33.27 1.31
CA SER A 190 10.41 34.20 0.25
C SER A 190 9.90 35.54 0.76
N ARG A 191 9.00 35.50 1.76
CA ARG A 191 8.28 36.70 2.21
C ARG A 191 9.13 37.66 3.04
N LYS A 192 10.20 37.16 3.65
CA LYS A 192 11.06 37.97 4.52
C LYS A 192 12.27 38.46 3.73
N SER A 193 12.05 39.48 2.91
CA SER A 193 13.03 40.13 2.03
C SER A 193 14.23 40.79 2.72
N GLN A 194 14.37 40.70 4.04
CA GLN A 194 15.47 41.32 4.83
C GLN A 194 16.11 40.36 5.84
N ILE A 195 16.08 39.04 5.62
CA ILE A 195 16.83 38.11 6.47
C ILE A 195 18.30 38.13 6.08
N SER A 196 19.18 38.31 7.08
CA SER A 196 20.64 38.17 6.93
C SER A 196 21.03 36.90 6.17
N TYR A 197 21.90 37.06 5.16
CA TYR A 197 22.41 36.02 4.27
C TYR A 197 22.86 34.74 5.00
N THR A 198 23.58 34.88 6.12
CA THR A 198 24.08 33.74 6.91
C THR A 198 22.95 32.91 7.49
N THR A 199 21.86 33.56 7.89
CA THR A 199 20.67 32.90 8.45
C THR A 199 19.90 32.15 7.38
N THR A 200 19.80 32.73 6.17
CA THR A 200 19.12 32.09 5.03
C THR A 200 19.87 30.86 4.53
N LYS A 201 21.21 30.95 4.42
CA LYS A 201 22.07 29.81 4.05
C LYS A 201 21.96 28.66 5.06
N TYR A 202 22.02 28.98 6.35
CA TYR A 202 21.87 27.97 7.41
C TYR A 202 20.50 27.27 7.34
N LYS A 203 19.42 28.04 7.17
CA LYS A 203 18.07 27.49 7.02
C LYS A 203 17.93 26.60 5.79
N LEU A 204 18.50 26.98 4.65
CA LEU A 204 18.45 26.18 3.44
C LEU A 204 19.18 24.83 3.62
N ASN A 205 20.33 24.82 4.30
CA ASN A 205 21.05 23.60 4.62
C ASN A 205 20.23 22.66 5.52
N ILE A 206 19.49 23.21 6.50
CA ILE A 206 18.54 22.43 7.30
C ILE A 206 17.46 21.82 6.39
N LEU A 207 16.87 22.60 5.49
CA LEU A 207 15.83 22.08 4.57
C LEU A 207 16.37 20.98 3.64
N LYS A 208 17.60 21.13 3.14
CA LYS A 208 18.30 20.08 2.36
C LYS A 208 18.49 18.81 3.20
N ALA A 209 18.85 18.94 4.47
CA ALA A 209 19.00 17.80 5.38
C ALA A 209 17.66 17.08 5.62
N ILE A 210 16.58 17.83 5.87
CA ILE A 210 15.24 17.27 6.05
C ILE A 210 14.78 16.57 4.77
N PHE A 211 15.01 17.17 3.60
CA PHE A 211 14.68 16.53 2.33
C PHE A 211 15.45 15.22 2.15
N LYS A 212 16.74 15.18 2.47
CA LYS A 212 17.56 13.95 2.44
C LYS A 212 17.00 12.86 3.36
N GLU A 213 16.45 13.22 4.52
CA GLU A 213 15.74 12.25 5.37
C GLU A 213 14.48 11.70 4.71
N ILE A 214 13.68 12.54 4.04
CA ILE A 214 12.51 12.09 3.26
C ILE A 214 12.93 11.13 2.15
N LEU A 215 14.04 11.41 1.45
CA LEU A 215 14.57 10.53 0.41
C LEU A 215 15.01 9.18 0.97
N ASN A 216 15.77 9.20 2.07
CA ASN A 216 16.21 7.98 2.73
C ASN A 216 15.01 7.16 3.20
N PHE A 217 14.01 7.83 3.80
CA PHE A 217 12.76 7.21 4.19
C PHE A 217 12.05 6.55 3.00
N ASN A 218 11.88 7.26 1.89
CA ASN A 218 11.25 6.73 0.68
C ASN A 218 12.04 5.58 0.06
N LYS A 219 13.38 5.63 0.11
CA LYS A 219 14.25 4.53 -0.31
C LYS A 219 14.02 3.27 0.54
N HIS A 220 13.87 3.42 1.85
CA HIS A 220 13.53 2.30 2.73
C HIS A 220 12.12 1.79 2.50
N LEU A 221 11.14 2.69 2.29
CA LEU A 221 9.78 2.34 1.94
C LEU A 221 9.74 1.46 0.67
N ASN A 222 10.38 1.90 -0.41
CA ASN A 222 10.47 1.14 -1.66
C ASN A 222 11.26 -0.15 -1.50
N SER A 223 12.33 -0.13 -0.71
CA SER A 223 13.09 -1.35 -0.41
C SER A 223 12.19 -2.39 0.26
N ILE A 224 11.36 -1.98 1.22
CA ILE A 224 10.53 -2.88 2.04
C ILE A 224 9.23 -3.30 1.34
N PHE A 225 8.58 -2.39 0.61
CA PHE A 225 7.26 -2.64 0.03
C PHE A 225 7.29 -2.83 -1.47
N GLY A 226 8.37 -2.51 -2.18
CA GLY A 226 8.38 -2.54 -3.64
C GLY A 226 8.08 -3.92 -4.23
N ARG A 227 8.63 -5.00 -3.64
CA ARG A 227 8.30 -6.38 -4.05
C ARG A 227 6.89 -6.80 -3.63
N LYS A 228 6.46 -6.40 -2.42
CA LYS A 228 5.11 -6.68 -1.92
C LYS A 228 4.03 -6.00 -2.77
N LEU A 229 4.31 -4.79 -3.25
CA LEU A 229 3.47 -4.07 -4.19
C LEU A 229 3.36 -4.80 -5.54
N ALA A 230 4.43 -5.40 -6.03
CA ALA A 230 4.39 -6.21 -7.24
C ALA A 230 3.45 -7.40 -7.06
N LEU A 231 3.66 -8.17 -5.98
CA LEU A 231 2.82 -9.32 -5.64
C LEU A 231 1.36 -8.91 -5.42
N PHE A 232 1.12 -7.78 -4.75
CA PHE A 232 -0.21 -7.22 -4.54
C PHE A 232 -0.91 -6.93 -5.86
N LEU A 233 -0.25 -6.24 -6.79
CA LEU A 233 -0.85 -5.89 -8.08
C LEU A 233 -1.14 -7.14 -8.92
N ILE A 234 -0.25 -8.12 -8.91
CA ILE A 234 -0.46 -9.42 -9.58
C ILE A 234 -1.66 -10.15 -8.95
N LEU A 235 -1.73 -10.21 -7.62
CA LEU A 235 -2.83 -10.83 -6.89
C LEU A 235 -4.17 -10.15 -7.21
N CYS A 236 -4.22 -8.82 -7.13
CA CYS A 236 -5.41 -8.05 -7.50
C CYS A 236 -5.81 -8.31 -8.95
N PHE A 237 -4.85 -8.37 -9.88
CA PHE A 237 -5.12 -8.66 -11.29
C PHE A 237 -5.71 -10.07 -11.49
N VAL A 238 -5.06 -11.11 -10.96
CA VAL A 238 -5.53 -12.49 -11.07
C VAL A 238 -6.91 -12.67 -10.46
N ARG A 239 -7.15 -12.08 -9.28
CA ARG A 239 -8.45 -12.13 -8.60
C ARG A 239 -9.52 -11.39 -9.39
N PHE A 240 -9.20 -10.23 -9.95
CA PHE A 240 -10.12 -9.48 -10.77
C PHE A 240 -10.54 -10.29 -12.01
N VAL A 241 -9.57 -10.85 -12.75
CA VAL A 241 -9.83 -11.69 -13.93
C VAL A 241 -10.65 -12.92 -13.55
N ALA A 242 -10.33 -13.57 -12.42
CA ALA A 242 -11.10 -14.70 -11.91
C ALA A 242 -12.57 -14.31 -11.64
N CYS A 243 -12.80 -13.20 -10.94
CA CYS A 243 -14.16 -12.71 -10.66
C CYS A 243 -14.94 -12.36 -11.94
N VAL A 244 -14.30 -11.75 -12.95
CA VAL A 244 -14.91 -11.52 -14.26
C VAL A 244 -15.29 -12.86 -14.91
N ASN A 245 -14.35 -13.81 -14.96
CA ASN A 245 -14.60 -15.11 -15.58
C ASN A 245 -15.80 -15.81 -14.92
N PHE A 246 -15.85 -15.82 -13.58
CA PHE A 246 -16.97 -16.35 -12.81
C PHE A 246 -18.29 -15.61 -13.09
N PHE A 247 -18.24 -14.29 -13.19
CA PHE A 247 -19.43 -13.50 -13.50
C PHE A 247 -20.03 -13.88 -14.86
N LEU A 248 -19.17 -14.14 -15.85
CA LEU A 248 -19.59 -14.57 -17.19
C LEU A 248 -20.13 -16.01 -17.21
N ASP A 249 -19.51 -16.94 -16.46
CA ASP A 249 -19.96 -18.34 -16.39
C ASP A 249 -21.30 -18.52 -15.66
N MET A 250 -21.63 -17.60 -14.76
CA MET A 250 -22.75 -17.73 -13.81
C MET A 250 -23.97 -16.89 -14.21
N SER A 251 -24.27 -16.81 -15.51
CA SER A 251 -25.42 -16.03 -16.03
C SER A 251 -26.76 -16.46 -15.44
N GLY A 252 -26.94 -17.74 -15.12
CA GLY A 252 -28.12 -18.31 -14.46
C GLY A 252 -28.06 -18.41 -12.93
N ALA A 253 -27.00 -17.91 -12.27
CA ALA A 253 -26.86 -18.04 -10.82
C ALA A 253 -27.82 -17.11 -10.05
N PRO A 254 -28.22 -17.48 -8.81
CA PRO A 254 -28.98 -16.61 -7.93
C PRO A 254 -28.35 -15.22 -7.77
N LEU A 255 -29.19 -14.19 -7.65
CA LEU A 255 -28.78 -12.80 -7.51
C LEU A 255 -27.74 -12.59 -6.39
N SER A 256 -27.87 -13.31 -5.28
CA SER A 256 -26.93 -13.25 -4.14
C SER A 256 -25.48 -13.59 -4.53
N ILE A 257 -25.29 -14.61 -5.37
CA ILE A 257 -23.96 -15.04 -5.83
C ILE A 257 -23.38 -13.98 -6.78
N ARG A 258 -24.20 -13.44 -7.67
CA ARG A 258 -23.78 -12.38 -8.61
C ARG A 258 -23.36 -11.11 -7.89
N LEU A 259 -24.11 -10.70 -6.86
CA LEU A 259 -23.78 -9.54 -6.02
C LEU A 259 -22.46 -9.73 -5.26
N GLN A 260 -22.17 -10.94 -4.81
CA GLN A 260 -20.92 -11.26 -4.12
C GLN A 260 -19.71 -11.20 -5.06
N ILE A 261 -19.83 -11.72 -6.29
CA ILE A 261 -18.78 -11.61 -7.30
C ILE A 261 -18.53 -10.12 -7.63
N LEU A 262 -19.60 -9.34 -7.78
CA LEU A 262 -19.50 -7.89 -8.00
C LEU A 262 -18.83 -7.17 -6.82
N ALA A 263 -19.16 -7.54 -5.58
CA ALA A 263 -18.51 -6.99 -4.39
C ALA A 263 -17.00 -7.29 -4.38
N GLY A 264 -16.59 -8.50 -4.77
CA GLY A 264 -15.18 -8.86 -4.94
C GLY A 264 -14.47 -8.00 -5.99
N LEU A 265 -15.08 -7.79 -7.17
CA LEU A 265 -14.55 -6.90 -8.20
C LEU A 265 -14.34 -5.47 -7.69
N LEU A 266 -15.36 -4.94 -7.01
CA LEU A 266 -15.30 -3.59 -6.42
C LEU A 266 -14.22 -3.50 -5.35
N TYR A 267 -14.08 -4.52 -4.49
CA TYR A 267 -13.06 -4.56 -3.46
C TYR A 267 -11.64 -4.47 -4.02
N PHE A 268 -11.28 -5.34 -4.98
CA PHE A 268 -9.94 -5.31 -5.58
C PHE A 268 -9.69 -4.03 -6.39
N GLY A 269 -10.73 -3.48 -7.03
CA GLY A 269 -10.67 -2.18 -7.69
C GLY A 269 -10.36 -1.05 -6.71
N VAL A 270 -11.08 -0.97 -5.58
CA VAL A 270 -10.88 0.04 -4.53
C VAL A 270 -9.48 -0.06 -3.93
N LEU A 271 -9.02 -1.28 -3.62
CA LEU A 271 -7.67 -1.53 -3.11
C LEU A 271 -6.58 -1.01 -4.05
N THR A 272 -6.73 -1.28 -5.34
CA THR A 272 -5.80 -0.79 -6.38
C THR A 272 -5.81 0.73 -6.47
N ILE A 273 -6.99 1.35 -6.38
CA ILE A 273 -7.14 2.81 -6.35
C ILE A 273 -6.46 3.42 -5.12
N ILE A 274 -6.63 2.83 -3.93
CA ILE A 274 -5.98 3.31 -2.71
C ILE A 274 -4.47 3.35 -2.87
N ILE A 275 -3.86 2.28 -3.43
CA ILE A 275 -2.42 2.22 -3.65
C ILE A 275 -1.96 3.24 -4.70
N ALA A 276 -2.71 3.40 -5.80
CA ALA A 276 -2.41 4.40 -6.81
C ALA A 276 -2.45 5.83 -6.23
N ILE A 277 -3.44 6.13 -5.37
CA ILE A 277 -3.55 7.41 -4.65
C ILE A 277 -2.38 7.59 -3.68
N ALA A 278 -2.01 6.55 -2.93
CA ALA A 278 -0.88 6.60 -2.01
C ALA A 278 0.42 6.97 -2.74
N GLY A 279 0.67 6.38 -3.91
CA GLY A 279 1.82 6.73 -4.74
C GLY A 279 1.75 8.14 -5.32
N ASP A 280 0.57 8.56 -5.80
CA ASP A 280 0.32 9.91 -6.33
C ASP A 280 0.53 11.01 -5.28
N ILE A 281 0.15 10.76 -4.03
CA ILE A 281 0.38 11.69 -2.91
C ILE A 281 1.88 11.96 -2.71
N ILE A 282 2.72 10.91 -2.73
CA ILE A 282 4.17 11.05 -2.56
C ILE A 282 4.74 11.86 -3.74
N GLU A 283 4.40 11.46 -4.96
CA GLU A 283 4.96 12.04 -6.18
C GLU A 283 4.53 13.51 -6.38
N SER A 284 3.25 13.81 -6.18
CA SER A 284 2.70 15.17 -6.29
C SER A 284 3.27 16.13 -5.25
N SER A 285 3.61 15.64 -4.05
CA SER A 285 4.28 16.46 -3.04
C SER A 285 5.67 16.92 -3.51
N GLY A 286 6.43 16.04 -4.17
CA GLY A 286 7.70 16.40 -4.79
C GLY A 286 7.54 17.42 -5.92
N TYR A 287 6.55 17.24 -6.79
CA TYR A 287 6.24 18.22 -7.85
C TYR A 287 5.90 19.61 -7.30
N LYS A 288 5.09 19.68 -6.23
CA LYS A 288 4.76 20.94 -5.56
C LYS A 288 6.03 21.65 -5.07
N MET A 289 6.95 20.91 -4.46
CA MET A 289 8.21 21.44 -3.95
C MET A 289 9.11 21.97 -5.09
N ILE A 290 9.25 21.23 -6.20
CA ILE A 290 10.00 21.67 -7.39
C ILE A 290 9.42 22.99 -7.92
N LYS A 291 8.10 23.06 -8.10
CA LYS A 291 7.42 24.26 -8.60
C LYS A 291 7.69 25.45 -7.69
N LEU A 292 7.62 25.25 -6.37
CA LEU A 292 7.90 26.31 -5.41
C LEU A 292 9.35 26.77 -5.48
N LEU A 293 10.33 25.86 -5.50
CA LEU A 293 11.75 26.21 -5.60
C LEU A 293 12.05 27.02 -6.87
N ASN A 294 11.46 26.64 -8.02
CA ASN A 294 11.62 27.37 -9.27
C ASN A 294 11.02 28.78 -9.21
N ILE A 295 9.83 28.94 -8.61
CA ILE A 295 9.23 30.26 -8.39
C ILE A 295 10.13 31.13 -7.48
N LEU A 296 10.66 30.53 -6.41
CA LEU A 296 11.55 31.24 -5.48
C LEU A 296 12.84 31.68 -6.15
N GLN A 297 13.44 30.81 -6.97
CA GLN A 297 14.63 31.13 -7.76
C GLN A 297 14.43 32.34 -8.68
N LEU A 298 13.24 32.51 -9.27
CA LEU A 298 12.93 33.66 -10.12
C LEU A 298 12.70 34.95 -9.30
N SER A 299 12.23 34.83 -8.07
CA SER A 299 11.88 35.97 -7.21
C SER A 299 13.07 36.59 -6.44
N ILE A 300 14.18 35.85 -6.29
CA ILE A 300 15.31 36.28 -5.48
C ILE A 300 16.34 37.01 -6.35
N GLN A 301 16.79 38.17 -5.86
CA GLN A 301 17.79 39.02 -6.53
C GLN A 301 19.24 38.62 -6.19
N ASP A 302 19.47 37.93 -5.06
CA ASP A 302 20.79 37.45 -4.65
C ASP A 302 21.21 36.24 -5.50
N ASP A 303 22.23 36.42 -6.35
CA ASP A 303 22.74 35.41 -7.28
C ASP A 303 23.24 34.13 -6.58
N PHE A 304 23.83 34.24 -5.39
CA PHE A 304 24.29 33.07 -4.65
C PHE A 304 23.11 32.25 -4.13
N LEU A 305 22.11 32.91 -3.53
CA LEU A 305 20.90 32.23 -3.07
C LEU A 305 20.11 31.63 -4.24
N LYS A 306 20.08 32.32 -5.38
CA LYS A 306 19.50 31.83 -6.62
C LYS A 306 20.19 30.55 -7.10
N GLN A 307 21.53 30.50 -7.08
CA GLN A 307 22.30 29.29 -7.38
C GLN A 307 21.98 28.16 -6.39
N GLN A 308 21.96 28.45 -5.09
CA GLN A 308 21.68 27.43 -4.07
C GLN A 308 20.26 26.85 -4.17
N LEU A 309 19.27 27.66 -4.54
CA LEU A 309 17.91 27.20 -4.82
C LEU A 309 17.83 26.42 -6.12
N SER A 310 18.59 26.81 -7.14
CA SER A 310 18.70 26.07 -8.40
C SER A 310 19.28 24.67 -8.18
N GLU A 311 20.37 24.56 -7.41
CA GLU A 311 20.95 23.28 -7.01
C GLU A 311 19.94 22.42 -6.24
N PHE A 312 19.15 23.06 -5.35
CA PHE A 312 18.13 22.33 -4.61
C PHE A 312 16.99 21.86 -5.52
N ALA A 313 16.51 22.70 -6.43
CA ALA A 313 15.48 22.35 -7.40
C ALA A 313 15.94 21.20 -8.31
N ALA A 314 17.19 21.23 -8.78
CA ALA A 314 17.80 20.15 -9.56
C ALA A 314 17.81 18.85 -8.75
N LEU A 315 18.27 18.89 -7.50
CA LEU A 315 18.31 17.73 -6.60
C LEU A 315 16.91 17.13 -6.36
N VAL A 316 15.88 17.96 -6.13
CA VAL A 316 14.50 17.48 -5.93
C VAL A 316 13.91 16.94 -7.22
N THR A 317 14.29 17.49 -8.37
CA THR A 317 13.84 17.03 -9.69
C THR A 317 14.39 15.66 -10.01
N GLU A 318 15.69 15.44 -9.78
CA GLU A 318 16.36 14.17 -10.03
C GLU A 318 15.94 13.08 -9.04
N LEU A 319 15.85 13.43 -7.75
CA LEU A 319 15.59 12.48 -6.68
C LEU A 319 14.16 12.54 -6.17
N ARG A 320 13.19 12.88 -7.02
CA ARG A 320 11.80 13.03 -6.58
C ARG A 320 11.32 11.75 -5.87
N PRO A 321 10.79 11.86 -4.63
CA PRO A 321 10.25 10.69 -3.96
C PRO A 321 9.08 10.14 -4.78
N SER A 322 9.10 8.84 -5.02
CA SER A 322 8.05 8.09 -5.70
C SER A 322 7.92 6.72 -5.05
N LEU A 323 6.69 6.21 -4.99
CA LEU A 323 6.45 4.81 -4.62
C LEU A 323 6.70 3.96 -5.87
N SER A 324 7.50 2.90 -5.77
CA SER A 324 7.87 2.08 -6.94
C SER A 324 7.66 0.60 -6.71
N VAL A 325 7.24 -0.09 -7.77
CA VAL A 325 7.09 -1.55 -7.79
C VAL A 325 8.44 -2.19 -8.08
N ALA A 326 9.16 -2.53 -7.02
CA ALA A 326 10.49 -3.16 -7.07
C ALA A 326 11.50 -2.46 -8.01
N GLY A 327 11.35 -1.15 -8.22
CA GLY A 327 12.19 -0.36 -9.14
C GLY A 327 11.79 -0.44 -10.62
N PHE A 328 10.79 -1.23 -11.00
CA PHE A 328 10.35 -1.36 -12.41
C PHE A 328 9.57 -0.13 -12.88
N PHE A 329 8.56 0.29 -12.13
CA PHE A 329 7.73 1.45 -12.46
C PHE A 329 7.21 2.15 -11.21
N ALA A 330 6.88 3.44 -11.36
CA ALA A 330 6.28 4.24 -10.30
C ALA A 330 4.78 3.92 -10.17
N VAL A 331 4.33 3.71 -8.94
CA VAL A 331 2.93 3.63 -8.57
C VAL A 331 2.41 5.04 -8.43
N ASN A 332 1.46 5.44 -9.28
CA ASN A 332 0.77 6.72 -9.22
C ASN A 332 -0.58 6.63 -9.93
N ARG A 333 -1.27 7.77 -10.08
CA ARG A 333 -2.59 7.80 -10.74
C ARG A 333 -2.57 7.35 -12.20
N LYS A 334 -1.41 7.39 -12.89
CA LYS A 334 -1.27 6.90 -14.29
C LYS A 334 -1.37 5.37 -14.38
N LEU A 335 -1.20 4.66 -13.27
CA LEU A 335 -1.40 3.21 -13.22
C LEU A 335 -2.87 2.83 -13.47
N LEU A 336 -3.83 3.66 -13.03
CA LEU A 336 -5.26 3.36 -13.15
C LEU A 336 -5.75 3.24 -14.60
N PRO A 337 -5.51 4.19 -15.52
CA PRO A 337 -5.92 4.03 -16.91
C PRO A 337 -5.21 2.85 -17.60
N MET A 338 -3.95 2.58 -17.23
CA MET A 338 -3.22 1.42 -17.75
C MET A 338 -3.86 0.09 -17.33
N LEU A 339 -4.23 -0.03 -16.06
CA LEU A 339 -4.93 -1.20 -15.54
C LEU A 339 -6.32 -1.34 -16.13
N LEU A 340 -7.09 -0.25 -16.23
CA LEU A 340 -8.42 -0.27 -16.87
C LEU A 340 -8.36 -0.73 -18.32
N SER A 341 -7.39 -0.23 -19.10
CA SER A 341 -7.17 -0.66 -20.48
C SER A 341 -6.79 -2.14 -20.57
N SER A 342 -5.92 -2.61 -19.67
CA SER A 342 -5.54 -4.02 -19.61
C SER A 342 -6.73 -4.90 -19.23
N PHE A 343 -7.49 -4.51 -18.20
CA PHE A 343 -8.69 -5.22 -17.77
C PHE A 343 -9.76 -5.25 -18.87
N SER A 344 -10.01 -4.15 -19.57
CA SER A 344 -10.98 -4.14 -20.67
C SER A 344 -10.57 -5.08 -21.79
N ALA A 345 -9.27 -5.10 -22.16
CA ALA A 345 -8.78 -6.02 -23.18
C ALA A 345 -8.99 -7.48 -22.77
N TYR A 346 -8.65 -7.85 -21.53
CA TYR A 346 -8.89 -9.20 -21.01
C TYR A 346 -10.37 -9.56 -20.93
N ILE A 347 -11.23 -8.63 -20.50
CA ILE A 347 -12.68 -8.84 -20.45
C ILE A 347 -13.22 -9.12 -21.86
N ILE A 348 -12.81 -8.34 -22.87
CA ILE A 348 -13.23 -8.53 -24.26
C ILE A 348 -12.82 -9.92 -24.76
N ILE A 349 -11.55 -10.31 -24.53
CA ILE A 349 -11.05 -11.64 -24.90
C ILE A 349 -11.87 -12.74 -24.21
N LEU A 350 -12.14 -12.61 -22.92
CA LEU A 350 -12.94 -13.59 -22.18
C LEU A 350 -14.38 -13.70 -22.68
N ILE A 351 -15.00 -12.58 -23.09
CA ILE A 351 -16.33 -12.60 -23.70
C ILE A 351 -16.28 -13.31 -25.04
N GLN A 352 -15.30 -13.00 -25.89
CA GLN A 352 -15.14 -13.60 -27.22
C GLN A 352 -14.88 -15.11 -27.17
N LEU A 353 -14.13 -15.60 -26.17
CA LEU A 353 -13.86 -17.02 -26.01
C LEU A 353 -15.05 -17.82 -25.47
N LYS A 354 -16.10 -17.15 -24.98
CA LYS A 354 -17.29 -17.78 -24.38
C LYS A 354 -18.53 -17.68 -25.25
N GLN A 355 -18.49 -16.85 -26.28
CA GLN A 355 -19.45 -16.87 -27.40
C GLN A 355 -19.02 -17.97 -28.37
#